data_AF-A0A966CNT3-F1
#
_entry.id   AF-A0A966CNT3-F1
#
_cell.length_a   1.000
_cell.length_b   1.000
_cell.length_c   1.000
_cell.angle_alpha   90.00
_cell.angle_beta   90.00
_cell.angle_gamma   90.00
#
_symmetry.space_group_name_H-M   'P 1'
#
loop_
_entity.id
_entity.type
_entity.pdbx_description
1 polymer ?
#
loop_
_entity_poly.entity_id
_entity_poly.type
_entity_poly.pdbx_seq_one_letter_code
_entity_poly.pdbx_strand_id
1 'polypeptide(L)'
;MFEEEKYKEYIINIDQFVEKDNKVICPICNKLYFKRGIYTHIKYHFGFTGYCHTAWNKGLTKKDSDIIKRLSVKQSIQAKKNNNFSNYNKTDRHKENARKGGLKSAQITNRRSKNEIYFSELCINYFVDENILTNKNIFNNWDSDVIFIKHKLAILWNGNWHYKKCRKNHSLEQTKIRDKLKIDNILKCNYNILIIKDLGKENKDFVNIKFKELIDIINDYELYFRDNKILEI
;
A
#
# COMPACT_ATOMS: atom_id res chain seq x y z
N MET A 1 2.84 -41.76 -24.29
CA MET A 1 1.77 -41.87 -25.31
C MET A 1 0.50 -42.49 -24.74
N PHE A 2 0.58 -43.55 -23.93
CA PHE A 2 -0.58 -44.23 -23.31
C PHE A 2 -1.45 -43.40 -22.33
N GLU A 3 -0.93 -42.34 -21.72
CA GLU A 3 -1.69 -41.56 -20.72
C GLU A 3 -2.64 -40.52 -21.34
N GLU A 4 -2.41 -40.12 -22.59
CA GLU A 4 -3.18 -39.06 -23.24
C GLU A 4 -4.51 -39.57 -23.82
N GLU A 5 -4.55 -40.80 -24.31
CA GLU A 5 -5.77 -41.44 -24.82
C GLU A 5 -6.75 -41.75 -23.67
N LYS A 6 -6.25 -42.30 -22.55
CA LYS A 6 -7.05 -42.51 -21.35
C LYS A 6 -7.62 -41.21 -20.79
N TYR A 7 -6.81 -40.14 -20.78
CA TYR A 7 -7.29 -38.82 -20.38
C TYR A 7 -8.43 -38.33 -21.28
N LYS A 8 -8.31 -38.46 -22.60
CA LYS A 8 -9.37 -38.08 -23.55
C LYS A 8 -10.66 -38.89 -23.33
N GLU A 9 -10.53 -40.19 -23.09
CA GLU A 9 -11.68 -41.07 -22.81
C GLU A 9 -12.46 -40.65 -21.54
N TYR A 10 -11.75 -40.33 -20.45
CA TYR A 10 -12.40 -39.84 -19.22
C TYR A 10 -13.09 -38.48 -19.39
N ILE A 11 -12.54 -37.61 -20.22
CA ILE A 11 -13.10 -36.27 -20.47
C ILE A 11 -14.35 -36.37 -21.36
N ILE A 12 -14.33 -37.24 -22.36
CA ILE A 12 -15.49 -37.48 -23.25
C ILE A 12 -16.65 -38.08 -22.45
N ASN A 13 -16.36 -38.99 -21.51
CA ASN A 13 -17.39 -39.69 -20.73
C ASN A 13 -17.73 -39.01 -19.39
N ILE A 14 -17.25 -37.79 -19.13
CA ILE A 14 -17.37 -37.14 -17.82
C ILE A 14 -18.82 -36.90 -17.38
N ASP A 15 -19.73 -36.76 -18.35
CA ASP A 15 -21.16 -36.55 -18.11
C ASP A 15 -21.85 -37.81 -17.54
N GLN A 16 -21.24 -38.99 -17.67
CA GLN A 16 -21.73 -40.25 -17.07
C GLN A 16 -21.53 -40.30 -15.55
N PHE A 17 -20.70 -39.39 -15.00
CA PHE A 17 -20.35 -39.34 -13.58
C PHE A 17 -20.99 -38.14 -12.85
N VAL A 18 -22.01 -37.53 -13.46
CA VAL A 18 -22.72 -36.36 -12.93
C VAL A 18 -23.79 -36.78 -11.92
N GLU A 19 -23.77 -36.18 -10.74
CA GLU A 19 -24.83 -36.26 -9.73
C GLU A 19 -25.75 -35.04 -9.76
N LYS A 20 -26.79 -35.04 -8.91
CA LYS A 20 -27.62 -33.85 -8.65
C LYS A 20 -26.76 -32.63 -8.26
N ASP A 21 -27.20 -31.45 -8.68
CA ASP A 21 -26.59 -30.14 -8.39
C ASP A 21 -25.24 -29.83 -9.07
N ASN A 22 -25.03 -30.29 -10.32
CA ASN A 22 -23.84 -29.99 -11.13
C ASN A 22 -22.50 -30.44 -10.49
N LYS A 23 -22.56 -31.45 -9.63
CA LYS A 23 -21.40 -32.11 -9.05
C LYS A 23 -21.09 -33.39 -9.81
N VAL A 24 -19.81 -33.71 -9.93
CA VAL A 24 -19.28 -34.83 -10.69
C VAL A 24 -18.33 -35.60 -9.78
N ILE A 25 -18.48 -36.91 -9.72
CA ILE A 25 -17.55 -37.79 -9.03
C ILE A 25 -16.36 -38.05 -9.93
N CYS A 26 -15.15 -37.88 -9.39
CA CYS A 26 -13.94 -38.22 -10.13
C CYS A 26 -13.85 -39.75 -10.33
N PRO A 27 -13.74 -40.25 -11.57
CA PRO A 27 -13.71 -41.70 -11.83
C PRO A 27 -12.40 -42.38 -11.35
N ILE A 28 -11.39 -41.60 -10.97
CA ILE A 28 -10.07 -42.12 -10.55
C ILE A 28 -9.95 -42.18 -9.03
N CYS A 29 -10.47 -41.17 -8.31
CA CYS A 29 -10.30 -41.07 -6.85
C CYS A 29 -11.60 -40.97 -6.06
N ASN A 30 -12.75 -41.07 -6.75
CA ASN A 30 -14.09 -41.07 -6.18
C ASN A 30 -14.45 -39.83 -5.33
N LYS A 31 -13.73 -38.72 -5.51
CA LYS A 31 -14.00 -37.44 -4.83
C LYS A 31 -14.98 -36.60 -5.64
N LEU A 32 -15.86 -35.89 -4.94
CA LEU A 32 -16.90 -35.04 -5.51
C LEU A 32 -16.37 -33.64 -5.84
N TYR A 33 -16.61 -33.16 -7.05
CA TYR A 33 -16.21 -31.82 -7.52
C TYR A 33 -17.33 -31.13 -8.28
N PHE A 34 -17.29 -29.80 -8.38
CA PHE A 34 -18.14 -29.09 -9.33
C PHE A 34 -17.72 -29.39 -10.78
N LYS A 35 -18.67 -29.40 -11.72
CA LYS A 35 -18.42 -29.64 -13.15
C LYS A 35 -17.30 -28.77 -13.75
N ARG A 36 -17.08 -27.54 -13.26
CA ARG A 36 -15.94 -26.71 -13.71
C ARG A 36 -14.59 -27.12 -13.12
N GLY A 37 -14.58 -27.68 -11.90
CA GLY A 37 -13.37 -28.08 -11.19
C GLY A 37 -12.86 -29.47 -11.57
N ILE A 38 -13.76 -30.38 -11.99
CA ILE A 38 -13.41 -31.78 -12.28
C ILE A 38 -12.41 -31.91 -13.44
N TYR A 39 -12.50 -31.08 -14.47
CA TYR A 39 -11.57 -31.10 -15.61
C TYR A 39 -10.12 -30.82 -15.18
N THR A 40 -9.93 -29.83 -14.31
CA THR A 40 -8.62 -29.49 -13.74
C THR A 40 -8.14 -30.57 -12.77
N HIS A 41 -9.07 -31.20 -12.05
CA HIS A 41 -8.74 -32.29 -11.14
C HIS A 41 -8.28 -33.55 -11.86
N ILE A 42 -8.99 -34.02 -12.90
CA ILE A 42 -8.61 -35.20 -13.68
C ILE A 42 -7.23 -34.99 -14.33
N LYS A 43 -6.95 -33.77 -14.80
CA LYS A 43 -5.61 -33.39 -15.30
C LYS A 43 -4.49 -33.72 -14.32
N TYR A 44 -4.68 -33.52 -13.02
CA TYR A 44 -3.66 -33.83 -12.01
C TYR A 44 -3.37 -35.32 -11.86
N HIS A 45 -4.35 -36.21 -12.05
CA HIS A 45 -4.12 -37.66 -12.02
C HIS A 45 -3.21 -38.14 -13.15
N PHE A 46 -3.21 -37.42 -14.27
CA PHE A 46 -2.35 -37.67 -15.42
C PHE A 46 -1.15 -36.73 -15.48
N GLY A 47 -0.80 -36.06 -14.38
CA GLY A 47 0.38 -35.19 -14.29
C GLY A 47 0.29 -33.86 -15.07
N PHE A 48 -0.86 -33.54 -15.67
CA PHE A 48 -1.07 -32.25 -16.34
C PHE A 48 -1.31 -31.15 -15.29
N THR A 49 -0.42 -30.17 -15.22
CA THR A 49 -0.57 -29.04 -14.30
C THR A 49 -1.33 -27.90 -14.97
N GLY A 50 -2.26 -27.28 -14.23
CA GLY A 50 -2.90 -26.03 -14.62
C GLY A 50 -1.88 -24.90 -14.78
N TYR A 51 -2.24 -23.87 -15.55
CA TYR A 51 -1.35 -22.81 -16.06
C TYR A 51 -0.62 -21.93 -15.03
N CYS A 52 -0.68 -22.24 -13.74
CA CYS A 52 -0.03 -21.45 -12.70
C CYS A 52 0.03 -22.26 -11.39
N HIS A 53 1.19 -22.18 -10.72
CA HIS A 53 1.63 -22.86 -9.49
C HIS A 53 2.47 -24.15 -9.72
N THR A 54 3.77 -23.93 -9.92
CA THR A 54 4.84 -24.91 -10.23
C THR A 54 5.34 -25.72 -9.02
N ALA A 55 5.72 -26.98 -9.25
CA ALA A 55 6.99 -27.56 -8.77
C ALA A 55 7.45 -28.86 -9.48
N TRP A 56 7.09 -29.18 -10.74
CA TRP A 56 7.68 -30.37 -11.41
C TRP A 56 9.17 -30.19 -11.78
N ASN A 57 9.72 -28.97 -11.60
CA ASN A 57 11.11 -28.62 -11.91
C ASN A 57 11.91 -28.15 -10.69
N LYS A 58 11.46 -28.46 -9.47
CA LYS A 58 12.18 -28.06 -8.26
C LYS A 58 13.53 -28.81 -8.22
N GLY A 59 14.61 -28.13 -8.57
CA GLY A 59 15.97 -28.71 -8.64
C GLY A 59 16.48 -29.05 -10.04
N LEU A 60 15.66 -28.90 -11.10
CA LEU A 60 16.11 -29.12 -12.48
C LEU A 60 16.63 -27.82 -13.10
N THR A 61 17.84 -27.85 -13.65
CA THR A 61 18.43 -26.70 -14.36
C THR A 61 18.33 -26.88 -15.88
N LYS A 62 18.75 -25.86 -16.65
CA LYS A 62 18.86 -25.97 -18.13
C LYS A 62 19.85 -27.06 -18.59
N LYS A 63 20.72 -27.52 -17.70
CA LYS A 63 21.67 -28.61 -17.96
C LYS A 63 21.02 -29.97 -17.77
N ASP A 64 20.09 -30.07 -16.82
CA ASP A 64 19.55 -31.34 -16.34
C ASP A 64 18.20 -31.71 -16.97
N SER A 65 17.59 -30.79 -17.73
CA SER A 65 16.31 -31.01 -18.40
C SER A 65 16.21 -30.33 -19.75
N ASP A 66 16.04 -31.15 -20.80
CA ASP A 66 15.78 -30.69 -22.16
C ASP A 66 14.49 -29.88 -22.28
N ILE A 67 13.49 -30.19 -21.45
CA ILE A 67 12.21 -29.47 -21.41
C ILE A 67 12.45 -28.04 -20.93
N ILE A 68 13.20 -27.85 -19.85
CA ILE A 68 13.57 -26.52 -19.33
C ILE A 68 14.41 -25.73 -20.36
N LYS A 69 15.31 -26.41 -21.05
CA LYS A 69 16.13 -25.80 -22.12
C LYS A 69 15.25 -25.29 -23.26
N ARG A 70 14.32 -26.11 -23.78
CA ARG A 70 13.39 -25.71 -24.86
C ARG A 70 12.47 -24.57 -24.42
N LEU A 71 11.90 -24.62 -23.22
CA LEU A 71 11.06 -23.55 -22.69
C LEU A 71 11.82 -22.23 -22.53
N SER A 72 13.07 -22.28 -22.03
CA SER A 72 13.92 -21.10 -21.92
C SER A 72 14.23 -20.48 -23.28
N VAL A 73 14.47 -21.30 -24.31
CA VAL A 73 14.70 -20.80 -25.68
C VAL A 73 13.43 -20.17 -26.25
N LYS A 74 12.27 -20.81 -26.07
CA LYS A 74 10.97 -20.27 -26.50
C LYS A 74 10.67 -18.92 -25.84
N GLN A 75 10.89 -18.80 -24.52
CA GLN A 75 10.73 -17.54 -23.80
C GLN A 75 11.73 -16.48 -24.24
N SER A 76 12.98 -16.85 -24.53
CA SER A 76 14.00 -15.94 -25.09
C SER A 76 13.59 -15.39 -26.46
N ILE A 77 13.10 -16.26 -27.35
CA ILE A 77 12.57 -15.86 -28.67
C ILE A 77 11.36 -14.95 -28.50
N GLN A 78 10.46 -15.28 -27.57
CA GLN A 78 9.27 -14.47 -27.30
C GLN A 78 9.63 -13.12 -26.66
N ALA A 79 10.62 -13.07 -25.78
CA ALA A 79 11.15 -11.82 -25.22
C ALA A 79 11.81 -10.96 -26.30
N LYS A 80 12.55 -11.57 -27.24
CA LYS A 80 13.12 -10.88 -28.41
C LYS A 80 12.05 -10.37 -29.38
N LYS A 81 10.96 -11.13 -29.60
CA LYS A 81 9.79 -10.69 -30.37
C LYS A 81 9.01 -9.59 -29.63
N ASN A 82 8.95 -9.67 -28.31
CA ASN A 82 8.37 -8.67 -27.42
C ASN A 82 9.40 -7.61 -27.00
N ASN A 83 10.41 -7.32 -27.84
CA ASN A 83 11.20 -6.09 -27.76
C ASN A 83 10.35 -4.84 -28.07
N ASN A 84 9.10 -4.80 -27.61
CA ASN A 84 8.32 -3.60 -27.31
C ASN A 84 8.84 -2.90 -26.05
N PHE A 85 10.15 -3.03 -25.77
CA PHE A 85 10.94 -1.92 -25.25
C PHE A 85 11.19 -0.86 -26.36
N SER A 86 10.45 -0.90 -27.47
CA SER A 86 10.23 0.27 -28.32
C SER A 86 9.75 1.40 -27.42
N ASN A 87 10.64 2.34 -27.14
CA ASN A 87 10.39 3.71 -26.71
C ASN A 87 9.01 3.92 -26.11
N TYR A 88 8.94 3.97 -24.79
CA TYR A 88 7.79 4.45 -24.03
C TYR A 88 7.54 5.95 -24.32
N ASN A 89 7.40 6.34 -25.59
CA ASN A 89 6.68 7.53 -26.01
C ASN A 89 5.20 7.26 -25.76
N LYS A 90 4.84 7.16 -24.48
CA LYS A 90 3.45 7.17 -24.03
C LYS A 90 2.82 8.38 -24.68
N THR A 91 1.75 8.16 -25.46
CA THR A 91 0.94 9.27 -25.98
C THR A 91 0.59 10.20 -24.82
N ASP A 92 0.46 11.51 -25.07
CA ASP A 92 0.18 12.46 -23.99
C ASP A 92 -1.13 12.12 -23.26
N ARG A 93 -2.08 11.52 -23.98
CA ARG A 93 -3.30 10.92 -23.40
C ARG A 93 -2.99 9.84 -22.34
N HIS A 94 -2.03 8.95 -22.58
CA HIS A 94 -1.65 7.94 -21.61
C HIS A 94 -0.92 8.55 -20.40
N LYS A 95 -0.02 9.53 -20.62
CA LYS A 95 0.63 10.27 -19.52
C LYS A 95 -0.42 10.95 -18.63
N GLU A 96 -1.40 11.60 -19.25
CA GLU A 96 -2.47 12.29 -18.54
C GLU A 96 -3.38 11.31 -17.79
N ASN A 97 -3.74 10.19 -18.39
CA ASN A 97 -4.52 9.15 -17.70
C ASN A 97 -3.75 8.53 -16.53
N ALA A 98 -2.44 8.31 -16.67
CA ALA A 98 -1.58 7.83 -15.58
C ALA A 98 -1.48 8.87 -14.45
N ARG A 99 -1.35 10.16 -14.78
CA ARG A 99 -1.38 11.27 -13.82
C ARG A 99 -2.70 11.33 -13.07
N LYS A 100 -3.84 11.30 -13.79
CA LYS A 100 -5.19 11.28 -13.20
C LYS A 100 -5.40 10.05 -12.30
N GLY A 101 -4.95 8.88 -12.76
CA GLY A 101 -5.01 7.64 -11.98
C GLY A 101 -4.18 7.70 -10.70
N GLY A 102 -2.97 8.25 -10.78
CA GLY A 102 -2.10 8.49 -9.62
C GLY A 102 -2.70 9.47 -8.62
N LEU A 103 -3.25 10.59 -9.08
CA LEU A 103 -3.95 11.57 -8.25
C LEU A 103 -5.16 10.95 -7.55
N LYS A 104 -6.00 10.21 -8.29
CA LYS A 104 -7.18 9.54 -7.73
C LYS A 104 -6.79 8.49 -6.69
N SER A 105 -5.75 7.70 -6.95
CA SER A 105 -5.25 6.72 -5.97
C SER A 105 -4.69 7.39 -4.71
N ALA A 106 -3.94 8.49 -4.85
CA ALA A 106 -3.43 9.25 -3.72
C ALA A 106 -4.56 9.87 -2.87
N GLN A 107 -5.62 10.35 -3.51
CA GLN A 107 -6.81 10.89 -2.84
C GLN A 107 -7.61 9.81 -2.09
N ILE A 108 -7.71 8.59 -2.64
CA ILE A 108 -8.47 7.50 -2.02
C ILE A 108 -7.75 6.93 -0.80
N THR A 109 -6.42 6.86 -0.80
CA THR A 109 -5.69 6.31 0.34
C THR A 109 -5.60 7.34 1.46
N ASN A 110 -6.43 7.20 2.51
CA ASN A 110 -6.27 7.96 3.74
C ASN A 110 -4.98 7.48 4.44
N ARG A 111 -3.90 8.24 4.30
CA ARG A 111 -2.57 7.91 4.89
C ARG A 111 -2.42 8.43 6.31
N ARG A 112 -3.46 9.07 6.85
CA ARG A 112 -3.51 9.69 8.16
C ARG A 112 -3.60 8.66 9.27
N SER A 113 -2.95 8.95 10.40
CA SER A 113 -3.03 8.07 11.55
C SER A 113 -4.36 8.29 12.27
N LYS A 114 -4.93 7.24 12.87
CA LYS A 114 -6.18 7.39 13.62
C LYS A 114 -6.03 8.31 14.83
N ASN A 115 -4.85 8.33 15.45
CA ASN A 115 -4.53 9.23 16.55
C ASN A 115 -4.52 10.69 16.08
N GLU A 116 -3.87 10.99 14.94
CA GLU A 116 -3.87 12.33 14.35
C GLU A 116 -5.28 12.80 13.99
N ILE A 117 -6.10 11.93 13.39
CA ILE A 117 -7.50 12.24 13.10
C ILE A 117 -8.24 12.59 14.40
N TYR A 118 -8.16 11.73 15.41
CA TYR A 118 -8.84 11.94 16.68
C TYR A 118 -8.36 13.21 17.39
N PHE A 119 -7.05 13.50 17.37
CA PHE A 119 -6.50 14.74 17.90
C PHE A 119 -7.03 15.98 17.15
N SER A 120 -7.08 15.92 15.82
CA SER A 120 -7.60 17.02 14.99
C SER A 120 -9.08 17.30 15.27
N GLU A 121 -9.88 16.25 15.51
CA GLU A 121 -11.29 16.36 15.89
C GLU A 121 -11.45 17.00 17.28
N LEU A 122 -10.62 16.61 18.26
CA LEU A 122 -10.61 17.25 19.58
C LEU A 122 -10.30 18.75 19.50
N CYS A 123 -9.30 19.13 18.70
CA CYS A 123 -8.94 20.53 18.51
C CYS A 123 -10.11 21.34 17.92
N ILE A 124 -10.73 20.85 16.85
CA ILE A 124 -11.86 21.54 16.20
C ILE A 124 -13.05 21.67 17.16
N ASN A 125 -13.35 20.63 17.94
CA ASN A 125 -14.51 20.62 18.82
C ASN A 125 -14.32 21.50 20.07
N TYR A 126 -13.09 21.62 20.58
CA TYR A 126 -12.83 22.41 21.78
C TYR A 126 -12.62 23.90 21.48
N PHE A 127 -11.91 24.20 20.40
CA PHE A 127 -11.58 25.57 20.00
C PHE A 127 -12.47 26.02 18.82
N VAL A 128 -13.79 25.96 18.99
CA VAL A 128 -14.77 26.24 17.92
C VAL A 128 -14.60 27.65 17.34
N ASP A 129 -14.26 28.62 18.19
CA ASP A 129 -14.09 30.02 17.80
C ASP A 129 -12.70 30.31 17.20
N GLU A 130 -11.79 29.35 17.26
CA GLU A 130 -10.51 29.46 16.60
C GLU A 130 -10.64 28.86 15.20
N ASN A 131 -10.35 29.67 14.19
CA ASN A 131 -10.32 29.23 12.82
C ASN A 131 -9.19 28.20 12.61
N ILE A 132 -9.44 26.94 12.99
CA ILE A 132 -8.52 25.83 12.91
C ILE A 132 -8.59 25.22 11.52
N LEU A 133 -7.43 25.07 10.90
CA LEU A 133 -7.28 24.36 9.65
C LEU A 133 -6.56 23.04 9.88
N THR A 134 -7.05 21.97 9.27
CA THR A 134 -6.42 20.65 9.34
C THR A 134 -5.95 20.21 7.96
N ASN A 135 -4.73 19.68 7.90
CA ASN A 135 -4.14 19.14 6.67
C ASN A 135 -4.19 20.14 5.48
N LYS A 136 -4.00 21.45 5.72
CA LYS A 136 -4.03 22.50 4.69
C LYS A 136 -2.62 22.96 4.30
N ASN A 137 -2.39 23.09 2.99
CA ASN A 137 -1.13 23.51 2.39
C ASN A 137 -0.94 25.04 2.40
N ILE A 138 -0.90 25.68 3.57
CA ILE A 138 -0.78 27.15 3.65
C ILE A 138 0.66 27.65 3.69
N PHE A 139 1.64 26.76 3.89
CA PHE A 139 3.05 27.12 4.08
C PHE A 139 3.86 26.85 2.81
N ASN A 140 3.71 27.65 1.75
CA ASN A 140 4.40 27.46 0.46
C ASN A 140 4.23 26.04 -0.12
N ASN A 141 2.97 25.58 -0.18
CA ASN A 141 2.60 24.21 -0.58
C ASN A 141 2.97 23.10 0.42
N TRP A 142 3.42 23.45 1.63
CA TRP A 142 3.56 22.50 2.73
C TRP A 142 2.32 22.50 3.64
N ASP A 143 1.90 21.31 4.03
CA ASP A 143 0.82 21.04 4.98
C ASP A 143 1.29 21.12 6.44
N SER A 144 0.33 21.16 7.36
CA SER A 144 0.51 20.78 8.76
C SER A 144 -0.73 19.99 9.19
N ASP A 145 -0.59 19.10 10.17
CA ASP A 145 -1.70 18.24 10.61
C ASP A 145 -2.83 19.10 11.21
N VAL A 146 -2.48 20.04 12.10
CA VAL A 146 -3.39 21.04 12.67
C VAL A 146 -2.74 22.42 12.65
N ILE A 147 -3.53 23.46 12.39
CA ILE A 147 -3.06 24.85 12.28
C ILE A 147 -4.02 25.76 13.03
N PHE A 148 -3.48 26.50 14.00
CA PHE A 148 -4.17 27.56 14.72
C PHE A 148 -3.78 28.91 14.11
N ILE A 149 -4.67 29.49 13.30
CA ILE A 149 -4.37 30.74 12.58
C ILE A 149 -4.16 31.90 13.56
N LYS A 150 -4.99 31.99 14.60
CA LYS A 150 -4.98 33.07 15.60
C LYS A 150 -3.67 33.09 16.38
N HIS A 151 -3.27 31.92 16.89
CA HIS A 151 -2.04 31.72 17.65
C HIS A 151 -0.78 31.63 16.78
N LYS A 152 -0.89 31.69 15.44
CA LYS A 152 0.24 31.43 14.53
C LYS A 152 0.98 30.13 14.89
N LEU A 153 0.23 29.08 15.20
CA LEU A 153 0.79 27.80 15.65
C LEU A 153 0.47 26.70 14.62
N ALA A 154 1.49 25.94 14.25
CA ALA A 154 1.39 24.77 13.39
C ALA A 154 1.77 23.51 14.18
N ILE A 155 0.91 22.51 14.17
CA ILE A 155 1.12 21.24 14.87
C ILE A 155 1.48 20.16 13.86
N LEU A 156 2.58 19.46 14.12
CA LEU A 156 3.09 18.33 13.35
C LEU A 156 2.97 17.04 14.16
N TRP A 157 2.18 16.08 13.69
CA TRP A 157 1.99 14.77 14.33
C TRP A 157 2.97 13.75 13.73
N ASN A 158 4.13 13.60 14.36
CA ASN A 158 5.21 12.77 13.83
C ASN A 158 5.11 11.33 14.31
N GLY A 159 4.69 10.45 13.39
CA GLY A 159 4.67 9.00 13.56
C GLY A 159 6.07 8.34 13.53
N ASN A 160 6.13 7.03 13.79
CA ASN A 160 7.35 6.21 13.70
C ASN A 160 8.18 6.40 12.40
N TRP A 161 7.54 6.72 11.28
CA TRP A 161 8.20 6.97 9.98
C TRP A 161 9.23 8.10 10.00
N HIS A 162 9.05 9.09 10.87
CA HIS A 162 9.96 10.24 10.98
C HIS A 162 11.26 9.89 11.74
N TYR A 163 11.22 8.83 12.56
CA TYR A 163 12.29 8.51 13.49
C TYR A 163 13.02 7.20 13.14
N LYS A 164 12.33 6.24 12.51
CA LYS A 164 12.85 4.89 12.28
C LYS A 164 12.57 4.42 10.84
N LYS A 165 13.49 3.61 10.33
CA LYS A 165 13.31 2.97 9.01
C LYS A 165 12.29 1.82 9.12
N CYS A 166 11.06 2.06 8.71
CA CYS A 166 9.99 1.06 8.81
C CYS A 166 9.91 0.06 7.65
N ARG A 167 10.51 0.37 6.48
CA ARG A 167 10.50 -0.51 5.29
C ARG A 167 11.85 -0.51 4.60
N LYS A 168 12.15 -1.58 3.83
CA LYS A 168 13.41 -1.74 3.10
C LYS A 168 13.71 -0.56 2.17
N ASN A 169 12.68 -0.08 1.46
CA ASN A 169 12.77 1.02 0.48
C ASN A 169 12.52 2.41 1.08
N HIS A 170 12.28 2.51 2.39
CA HIS A 170 12.12 3.81 3.06
C HIS A 170 13.50 4.40 3.36
N SER A 171 13.77 5.61 2.87
CA SER A 171 14.97 6.37 3.21
C SER A 171 14.67 7.34 4.35
N LEU A 172 15.16 7.02 5.54
CA LEU A 172 14.99 7.89 6.72
C LEU A 172 15.69 9.24 6.53
N GLU A 173 16.82 9.26 5.82
CA GLU A 173 17.57 10.49 5.54
C GLU A 173 16.75 11.44 4.66
N GLN A 174 16.10 10.93 3.61
CA GLN A 174 15.21 11.74 2.78
C GLN A 174 14.02 12.28 3.58
N THR A 175 13.44 11.45 4.46
CA THR A 175 12.36 11.90 5.35
C THR A 175 12.82 13.04 6.25
N LYS A 176 13.98 12.91 6.91
CA LYS A 176 14.55 13.98 7.76
C LYS A 176 14.85 15.26 6.99
N ILE A 177 15.42 15.16 5.79
CA ILE A 177 15.68 16.32 4.93
C ILE A 177 14.37 17.03 4.59
N ARG A 178 13.35 16.26 4.21
CA ARG A 178 12.02 16.78 3.89
C ARG A 178 11.36 17.46 5.11
N ASP A 179 11.47 16.86 6.29
CA ASP A 179 10.92 17.42 7.52
C ASP A 179 11.63 18.73 7.92
N LYS A 180 12.96 18.81 7.73
CA LYS A 180 13.72 20.05 7.92
C LYS A 180 13.21 21.15 6.97
N LEU A 181 13.06 20.84 5.69
CA LEU A 181 12.52 21.81 4.71
C LEU A 181 11.10 22.25 5.06
N LYS A 182 10.27 21.34 5.58
CA LYS A 182 8.92 21.64 6.04
C LYS A 182 8.94 22.64 7.20
N ILE A 183 9.74 22.35 8.23
CA ILE A 183 9.95 23.21 9.40
C ILE A 183 10.44 24.59 8.96
N ASP A 184 11.46 24.65 8.11
CA ASP A 184 12.02 25.92 7.61
C ASP A 184 10.96 26.77 6.88
N ASN A 185 10.06 26.15 6.12
CA ASN A 185 8.98 26.87 5.43
C ASN A 185 7.91 27.39 6.38
N ILE A 186 7.52 26.61 7.39
CA ILE A 186 6.54 27.03 8.40
C ILE A 186 7.10 28.23 9.20
N LEU A 187 8.36 28.15 9.62
CA LEU A 187 9.04 29.24 10.32
C LEU A 187 9.14 30.51 9.47
N LYS A 188 9.42 30.39 8.16
CA LYS A 188 9.43 31.53 7.22
C LYS A 188 8.07 32.22 7.11
N CYS A 189 6.98 31.50 7.30
CA CYS A 189 5.64 32.07 7.38
C CYS A 189 5.32 32.70 8.74
N ASN A 190 6.29 32.75 9.65
CA ASN A 190 6.19 33.28 11.01
C ASN A 190 5.17 32.52 11.88
N TYR A 191 5.16 31.20 11.76
CA TYR A 191 4.42 30.32 12.66
C TYR A 191 5.37 29.63 13.63
N ASN A 192 4.92 29.47 14.86
CA ASN A 192 5.52 28.58 15.84
C ASN A 192 5.10 27.14 15.55
N ILE A 193 5.92 26.19 15.97
CA ILE A 193 5.76 24.77 15.64
C ILE A 193 5.68 23.96 16.93
N LEU A 194 4.64 23.13 17.03
CA LEU A 194 4.54 22.09 18.05
C LEU A 194 4.65 20.72 17.36
N ILE A 195 5.66 19.94 17.72
CA ILE A 195 5.86 18.59 17.22
C ILE A 195 5.37 17.61 18.27
N ILE A 196 4.36 16.82 17.95
CA ILE A 196 3.86 15.74 18.80
C ILE A 196 4.46 14.43 18.33
N LYS A 197 5.15 13.74 19.22
CA LYS A 197 5.84 12.48 18.90
C LYS A 197 4.98 11.26 19.21
N ASP A 198 4.52 10.57 18.17
CA ASP A 198 3.71 9.36 18.28
C ASP A 198 4.45 8.13 17.73
N LEU A 199 5.10 7.39 18.64
CA LEU A 199 5.80 6.14 18.29
C LEU A 199 4.92 4.89 18.50
N GLY A 200 3.69 5.07 19.00
CA GLY A 200 2.84 4.01 19.50
C GLY A 200 1.91 3.40 18.45
N LYS A 201 1.01 2.53 18.94
CA LYS A 201 -0.19 2.14 18.22
C LYS A 201 -1.31 3.14 18.55
N GLU A 202 -2.46 2.97 17.89
CA GLU A 202 -3.68 3.72 18.23
C GLU A 202 -3.96 3.67 19.73
N ASN A 203 -4.00 4.83 20.38
CA ASN A 203 -4.21 4.98 21.81
C ASN A 203 -4.90 6.32 22.10
N LYS A 204 -6.19 6.28 22.44
CA LYS A 204 -6.98 7.48 22.72
C LYS A 204 -6.55 8.20 24.00
N ASP A 205 -6.09 7.47 25.02
CA ASP A 205 -5.65 8.07 26.28
C ASP A 205 -4.39 8.90 26.08
N PHE A 206 -3.45 8.40 25.26
CA PHE A 206 -2.28 9.16 24.85
C PHE A 206 -2.66 10.46 24.13
N VAL A 207 -3.59 10.38 23.18
CA VAL A 207 -4.08 11.56 22.45
C VAL A 207 -4.74 12.56 23.40
N ASN A 208 -5.55 12.10 24.35
CA ASN A 208 -6.20 12.96 25.34
C ASN A 208 -5.16 13.64 26.25
N ILE A 209 -4.08 12.96 26.63
CA ILE A 209 -2.97 13.55 27.41
C ILE A 209 -2.29 14.65 26.58
N LYS A 210 -1.91 14.37 25.33
CA LYS A 210 -1.30 15.37 24.44
C LYS A 210 -2.21 16.54 24.13
N PHE A 211 -3.52 16.30 24.09
CA PHE A 211 -4.50 17.37 23.94
C PHE A 211 -4.59 18.28 25.18
N LYS A 212 -4.48 17.72 26.38
CA LYS A 212 -4.39 18.54 27.61
C LYS A 212 -3.10 19.37 27.64
N GLU A 213 -1.97 18.76 27.29
CA GLU A 213 -0.69 19.49 27.17
C GLU A 213 -0.81 20.65 26.17
N LEU A 214 -1.51 20.44 25.04
CA LEU A 214 -1.78 21.51 24.08
C LEU A 214 -2.60 22.66 24.70
N ILE A 215 -3.63 22.34 25.48
CA ILE A 215 -4.46 23.37 26.14
C ILE A 215 -3.60 24.20 27.09
N ASP A 216 -2.75 23.55 27.89
CA ASP A 216 -1.84 24.24 28.81
C ASP A 216 -0.85 25.14 28.04
N ILE A 217 -0.29 24.63 26.93
CA ILE A 217 0.59 25.40 26.05
C ILE A 217 -0.12 26.61 25.44
N ILE A 218 -1.38 26.48 25.02
CA ILE A 218 -2.14 27.61 24.44
C ILE A 218 -2.48 28.64 25.53
N ASN A 219 -2.81 28.22 26.74
CA ASN A 219 -3.08 29.14 27.85
C ASN A 219 -1.84 29.95 28.24
N ASP A 220 -0.67 29.29 28.28
CA ASP A 220 0.61 29.90 28.61
C ASP A 220 1.48 30.16 27.36
N TYR A 221 0.85 30.50 26.23
CA TYR A 221 1.50 30.53 24.91
C TYR A 221 2.81 31.32 24.87
N GLU A 222 2.79 32.54 25.41
CA GLU A 222 3.96 33.42 25.45
C GLU A 222 5.10 32.83 26.29
N LEU A 223 4.80 32.03 27.32
CA LEU A 223 5.83 31.37 28.13
C LEU A 223 6.57 30.29 27.31
N TYR A 224 5.82 29.48 26.55
CA TYR A 224 6.38 28.36 25.79
C TYR A 224 7.12 28.79 24.53
N PHE A 225 6.69 29.88 23.89
CA PHE A 225 7.25 30.32 22.60
C PHE A 225 8.05 31.62 22.67
N ARG A 226 8.36 32.13 23.87
CA ARG A 226 9.14 33.38 24.07
C ARG A 226 10.48 33.37 23.34
N ASP A 227 11.25 32.31 23.58
CA ASP A 227 12.65 32.19 23.15
C ASP A 227 12.84 31.07 22.11
N ASN A 228 11.83 30.22 21.92
CA ASN A 228 11.86 29.07 21.02
C ASN A 228 10.65 29.08 20.09
N LYS A 229 10.87 29.00 18.77
CA LYS A 229 9.77 28.87 17.79
C LYS A 229 9.35 27.42 17.53
N ILE A 230 10.05 26.45 18.13
CA ILE A 230 9.78 25.02 17.98
C ILE A 230 9.73 24.39 19.36
N LEU A 231 8.68 23.64 19.63
CA LEU A 231 8.48 22.84 20.83
C LEU A 231 8.20 21.38 20.42
N GLU A 232 8.86 20.41 21.04
CA GLU A 232 8.59 18.97 20.82
C GLU A 232 8.07 18.35 22.13
N ILE A 233 6.94 17.64 22.06
CA ILE A 233 6.27 16.97 23.20
C ILE A 233 5.94 15.51 22.92
#